data_AF-A0A7K9HML8-F1
#
_entry.id   AF-A0A7K9HML8-F1
#
_cell.length_a   1.000
_cell.length_b   1.000
_cell.length_c   1.000
_cell.angle_alpha   90.00
_cell.angle_beta   90.00
_cell.angle_gamma   90.00
#
_symmetry.space_group_name_H-M   'P 1'
#
loop_
_entity.id
_entity.type
_entity.pdbx_description
1 polymer ?
#
loop_
_entity_poly.entity_id
_entity_poly.type
_entity_poly.pdbx_seq_one_letter_code
_entity_poly.pdbx_strand_id
1 'polypeptide(L)'
;LLVSKDLGKHLLEVEDLLQKHGLLEADICAQSERVQALNAAALKFSELEGYQPCDPQIICNRVNHVQSCLEELGELAAKRRKELEDSRQLWAFFQEMEEAEAWIREKEKILASKSCGRDLSSVLTLTNKHKSMLGELGNRRALLHQALKRGEQLVARKGFSPGGIQEKMREVRLRWKKLEEVTGLHQQRLQEALNFFQFSAELDDLVAWLQDTYRIVSSDDFGHDDYSSQALLRKHRALLDEVEKHRGPVLALRKQVALLAPEYHQGVEVQIRVVEVEQLFGEVAEVAVLRQQWLQDALAVYRMFSEVHACEVWLDEKEQWLQKMLVPEELDEVEVVQHRFESLDQEMNSVMGRILDVNQVVQQLVDGGHPSSEEVRSCQDHLNSRWNHVVELVEGKKSQLSSVLQIQNYLLEC
;
A
#
# COMPACT_ATOMS: atom_id res chain seq x y z
N LEU A 1 -65.94 29.15 -14.48
CA LEU A 1 -64.61 28.49 -14.59
C LEU A 1 -63.47 29.47 -14.32
N LEU A 2 -63.43 30.64 -14.96
CA LEU A 2 -62.36 31.64 -14.79
C LEU A 2 -62.24 32.22 -13.36
N VAL A 3 -63.35 32.27 -12.62
CA VAL A 3 -63.40 32.78 -11.22
C VAL A 3 -63.21 31.64 -10.19
N SER A 4 -62.87 30.42 -10.63
CA SER A 4 -62.64 29.30 -9.72
C SER A 4 -61.46 29.59 -8.79
N LYS A 5 -61.59 29.22 -7.51
CA LYS A 5 -60.51 29.32 -6.52
C LYS A 5 -59.73 28.01 -6.34
N ASP A 6 -60.14 26.95 -7.03
CA ASP A 6 -59.46 25.67 -6.97
C ASP A 6 -58.11 25.76 -7.69
N LEU A 7 -56.99 25.52 -7.02
CA LEU A 7 -55.66 25.61 -7.62
C LEU A 7 -54.97 24.25 -7.66
N GLY A 8 -55.70 23.16 -7.40
CA GLY A 8 -55.17 21.81 -7.26
C GLY A 8 -54.37 21.59 -5.96
N LYS A 9 -54.29 20.35 -5.52
CA LYS A 9 -53.69 19.91 -4.25
C LYS A 9 -52.41 19.10 -4.41
N HIS A 10 -51.97 18.86 -5.65
CA HIS A 10 -50.71 18.22 -5.99
C HIS A 10 -50.40 18.45 -7.47
N LEU A 11 -49.15 18.20 -7.90
CA LEU A 11 -48.67 18.56 -9.24
C LEU A 11 -49.58 18.05 -10.36
N LEU A 12 -49.94 16.76 -10.32
CA LEU A 12 -50.80 16.14 -11.34
C LEU A 12 -52.18 16.82 -11.48
N GLU A 13 -52.78 17.26 -10.37
CA GLU A 13 -54.08 17.93 -10.39
C GLU A 13 -53.96 19.35 -10.97
N VAL A 14 -52.86 20.05 -10.67
CA VAL A 14 -52.61 21.37 -11.26
C VAL A 14 -52.35 21.29 -12.76
N GLU A 15 -51.61 20.27 -13.21
CA GLU A 15 -51.35 20.04 -14.63
C GLU A 15 -52.66 19.75 -15.39
N ASP A 16 -53.55 18.94 -14.82
CA ASP A 16 -54.89 18.71 -15.37
C ASP A 16 -55.74 19.99 -15.41
N LEU A 17 -55.71 20.80 -14.34
CA LEU A 17 -56.40 22.10 -14.31
C LEU A 17 -55.84 23.08 -15.35
N LEU A 18 -54.52 23.12 -15.55
CA LEU A 18 -53.87 23.92 -16.59
C LEU A 18 -54.23 23.45 -17.99
N GLN A 19 -54.31 22.14 -18.22
CA GLN A 19 -54.75 21.59 -19.49
C GLN A 19 -56.20 21.99 -19.79
N LYS A 20 -57.11 21.82 -18.82
CA LYS A 20 -58.52 22.25 -18.94
C LYS A 20 -58.64 23.76 -19.18
N HIS A 21 -57.85 24.56 -18.46
CA HIS A 21 -57.83 26.01 -18.64
C HIS A 21 -57.27 26.43 -20.01
N GLY A 22 -56.27 25.70 -20.52
CA GLY A 22 -55.74 25.91 -21.87
C GLY A 22 -56.78 25.66 -22.96
N LEU A 23 -57.64 24.64 -22.81
CA LEU A 23 -58.77 24.42 -23.71
C LEU A 23 -59.78 25.58 -23.64
N LEU A 24 -60.11 26.04 -22.44
CA LEU A 24 -61.00 27.18 -22.24
C LEU A 24 -60.46 28.48 -22.88
N GLU A 25 -59.16 28.73 -22.78
CA GLU A 25 -58.54 29.89 -23.42
C GLU A 25 -58.53 29.79 -24.94
N ALA A 26 -58.35 28.59 -25.51
CA ALA A 26 -58.49 28.38 -26.94
C ALA A 26 -59.92 28.70 -27.41
N ASP A 27 -60.93 28.26 -26.65
CA ASP A 27 -62.34 28.59 -26.93
C ASP A 27 -62.60 30.10 -26.83
N ILE A 28 -62.06 30.77 -25.79
CA ILE A 28 -62.16 32.23 -25.62
C ILE A 28 -61.52 32.95 -26.81
N CYS A 29 -60.34 32.52 -27.26
CA CYS A 29 -59.65 33.08 -28.42
C CYS A 29 -60.50 32.96 -29.68
N ALA A 30 -61.00 31.75 -29.99
CA ALA A 30 -61.83 31.50 -31.16
C ALA A 30 -63.13 32.33 -31.15
N GLN A 31 -63.76 32.51 -29.98
CA GLN A 31 -64.93 33.37 -29.87
C GLN A 31 -64.59 34.86 -29.93
N SER A 32 -63.42 35.27 -29.43
CA SER A 32 -62.98 36.66 -29.50
C SER A 32 -62.76 37.09 -30.95
N GLU A 33 -62.15 36.24 -31.79
CA GLU A 33 -62.01 36.48 -33.23
C GLU A 33 -63.38 36.64 -33.92
N ARG A 34 -64.33 35.78 -33.59
CA ARG A 34 -65.70 35.86 -34.13
C ARG A 34 -66.41 37.14 -33.71
N VAL A 35 -66.29 37.54 -32.46
CA VAL A 35 -66.90 38.77 -31.93
C VAL A 35 -66.24 40.01 -32.53
N GLN A 36 -64.92 40.01 -32.73
CA GLN A 36 -64.21 41.09 -33.42
C GLN A 36 -64.68 41.24 -34.86
N ALA A 37 -64.85 40.14 -35.60
CA ALA A 37 -65.38 40.17 -36.97
C ALA A 37 -66.82 40.73 -37.01
N LEU A 38 -67.67 40.35 -36.06
CA LEU A 38 -69.03 40.86 -35.92
C LEU A 38 -69.05 42.35 -35.57
N ASN A 39 -68.20 42.78 -34.63
CA ASN A 39 -68.06 44.18 -34.25
C ASN A 39 -67.59 45.04 -35.44
N ALA A 40 -66.59 44.56 -36.20
CA ALA A 40 -66.12 45.24 -37.40
C ALA A 40 -67.22 45.35 -38.48
N ALA A 41 -68.05 44.31 -38.63
CA ALA A 41 -69.21 44.38 -39.53
C ALA A 41 -70.29 45.35 -39.02
N ALA A 42 -70.54 45.39 -37.70
CA ALA A 42 -71.50 46.28 -37.09
C ALA A 42 -71.11 47.76 -37.25
N LEU A 43 -69.82 48.10 -37.06
CA LEU A 43 -69.30 49.46 -37.22
C LEU A 43 -69.46 50.01 -38.64
N LYS A 44 -69.50 49.16 -39.67
CA LYS A 44 -69.79 49.65 -41.04
C LYS A 44 -71.16 50.31 -41.14
N PHE A 45 -72.14 49.86 -40.34
CA PHE A 45 -73.48 50.45 -40.33
C PHE A 45 -73.55 51.81 -39.61
N SER A 46 -72.54 52.18 -38.82
CA SER A 46 -72.41 53.54 -38.25
C SER A 46 -71.81 54.57 -39.21
N GLU A 47 -71.21 54.13 -40.32
CA GLU A 47 -70.51 54.98 -41.31
C GLU A 47 -71.31 55.17 -42.62
N LEU A 48 -72.51 54.58 -42.72
CA LEU A 48 -73.33 54.67 -43.94
C LEU A 48 -73.92 56.07 -44.13
N GLU A 49 -73.69 56.66 -45.31
CA GLU A 49 -74.39 57.84 -45.80
C GLU A 49 -75.70 57.42 -46.48
N GLY A 50 -76.82 57.48 -45.77
CA GLY A 50 -78.14 57.09 -46.29
C GLY A 50 -79.07 56.51 -45.23
N TYR A 51 -79.80 55.43 -45.57
CA TYR A 51 -80.71 54.75 -44.64
C TYR A 51 -79.95 54.14 -43.45
N GLN A 52 -80.30 54.58 -42.24
CA GLN A 52 -79.73 54.09 -40.99
C GLN A 52 -80.75 53.21 -40.26
N PRO A 53 -80.48 51.89 -40.09
CA PRO A 53 -81.39 50.98 -39.39
C PRO A 53 -81.56 51.31 -37.90
N CYS A 54 -80.57 51.95 -37.28
CA CYS A 54 -80.58 52.44 -35.89
C CYS A 54 -79.55 53.56 -35.71
N ASP A 55 -79.64 54.31 -34.61
CA ASP A 55 -78.71 55.40 -34.29
C ASP A 55 -77.25 54.88 -34.23
N PRO A 56 -76.32 55.44 -35.04
CA PRO A 56 -74.90 55.09 -35.03
C PRO A 56 -74.26 55.07 -33.64
N GLN A 57 -74.67 55.94 -32.72
CA GLN A 57 -74.16 55.97 -31.34
C GLN A 57 -74.52 54.71 -30.56
N ILE A 58 -75.69 54.10 -30.83
CA ILE A 58 -76.10 52.84 -30.19
C ILE A 58 -75.19 51.69 -30.64
N ILE A 59 -74.83 51.67 -31.93
CA ILE A 59 -73.90 50.68 -32.49
C ILE A 59 -72.52 50.83 -31.83
N CYS A 60 -71.97 52.04 -31.82
CA CYS A 60 -70.67 52.33 -31.21
C CYS A 60 -70.65 51.96 -29.71
N ASN A 61 -71.67 52.35 -28.96
CA ASN A 61 -71.77 52.03 -27.52
C ASN A 61 -71.84 50.52 -27.27
N ARG A 62 -72.59 49.77 -28.08
CA ARG A 62 -72.68 48.30 -27.95
C ARG A 62 -71.38 47.61 -28.34
N VAL A 63 -70.72 48.05 -29.41
CA VAL A 63 -69.41 47.52 -29.83
C VAL A 63 -68.36 47.78 -28.75
N ASN A 64 -68.29 49.00 -28.23
CA ASN A 64 -67.38 49.36 -27.13
C ASN A 64 -67.64 48.51 -25.89
N HIS A 65 -68.90 48.34 -25.48
CA HIS A 65 -69.25 47.50 -24.33
C HIS A 65 -68.83 46.04 -24.52
N VAL A 66 -69.12 45.45 -25.68
CA VAL A 66 -68.71 44.07 -26.00
C VAL A 66 -67.19 43.94 -26.02
N GLN A 67 -66.47 44.94 -26.52
CA GLN A 67 -65.02 44.96 -26.52
C GLN A 67 -64.45 45.02 -25.10
N SER A 68 -64.96 45.88 -24.23
CA SER A 68 -64.58 45.90 -22.82
C SER A 68 -64.86 44.56 -22.13
N CYS A 69 -66.00 43.92 -22.41
CA CYS A 69 -66.30 42.59 -21.87
C CYS A 69 -65.31 41.50 -22.35
N LEU A 70 -64.83 41.57 -23.59
CA LEU A 70 -63.79 40.65 -24.09
C LEU A 70 -62.44 40.90 -23.42
N GLU A 71 -62.08 42.17 -23.20
CA GLU A 71 -60.87 42.56 -22.49
C GLU A 71 -60.89 42.03 -21.05
N GLU A 72 -61.99 42.26 -20.31
CA GLU A 72 -62.20 41.71 -18.97
C GLU A 72 -62.13 40.17 -18.93
N LEU A 73 -62.72 39.50 -19.93
CA LEU A 73 -62.66 38.04 -20.04
C LEU A 73 -61.22 37.55 -20.25
N GLY A 74 -60.46 38.24 -21.09
CA GLY A 74 -59.05 37.98 -21.33
C GLY A 74 -58.18 38.20 -20.08
N GLU A 75 -58.43 39.29 -19.34
CA GLU A 75 -57.75 39.57 -18.07
C GLU A 75 -58.02 38.50 -17.01
N LEU A 76 -59.29 38.07 -16.88
CA LEU A 76 -59.66 37.00 -15.96
C LEU A 76 -59.02 35.66 -16.34
N ALA A 77 -58.94 35.34 -17.63
CA ALA A 77 -58.28 34.14 -18.11
C ALA A 77 -56.76 34.16 -17.86
N ALA A 78 -56.10 35.27 -18.19
CA ALA A 78 -54.67 35.46 -17.94
C ALA A 78 -54.33 35.40 -16.45
N LYS A 79 -55.16 36.04 -15.60
CA LYS A 79 -55.01 35.98 -14.15
C LYS A 79 -55.11 34.55 -13.64
N ARG A 80 -56.12 33.80 -14.08
CA ARG A 80 -56.33 32.41 -13.68
C ARG A 80 -55.19 31.50 -14.13
N ARG A 81 -54.69 31.66 -15.37
CA ARG A 81 -53.51 30.94 -15.87
C ARG A 81 -52.30 31.21 -14.99
N LYS A 82 -52.06 32.47 -14.62
CA LYS A 82 -50.96 32.84 -13.73
C LYS A 82 -51.06 32.16 -12.37
N GLU A 83 -52.24 32.16 -11.74
CA GLU A 83 -52.46 31.51 -10.44
C GLU A 83 -52.26 29.99 -10.50
N LEU A 84 -52.70 29.35 -11.57
CA LEU A 84 -52.47 27.92 -11.80
C LEU A 84 -51.00 27.59 -12.06
N GLU A 85 -50.30 28.41 -12.83
CA GLU A 85 -48.88 28.25 -13.11
C GLU A 85 -48.01 28.47 -11.86
N ASP A 86 -48.39 29.45 -11.03
CA ASP A 86 -47.82 29.65 -9.70
C ASP A 86 -48.04 28.39 -8.84
N SER A 87 -49.27 27.85 -8.77
CA SER A 87 -49.55 26.60 -8.06
C SER A 87 -48.72 25.41 -8.58
N ARG A 88 -48.53 25.31 -9.90
CA ARG A 88 -47.72 24.26 -10.54
C ARG A 88 -46.27 24.34 -10.06
N GLN A 89 -45.70 25.54 -10.01
CA GLN A 89 -44.33 25.76 -9.54
C GLN A 89 -44.17 25.40 -8.06
N LEU A 90 -45.17 25.68 -7.22
CA LEU A 90 -45.19 25.28 -5.82
C LEU A 90 -45.16 23.74 -5.67
N TRP A 91 -46.08 23.05 -6.34
CA TRP A 91 -46.17 21.60 -6.24
C TRP A 91 -44.99 20.87 -6.88
N ALA A 92 -44.43 21.41 -7.97
CA ALA A 92 -43.19 20.91 -8.56
C ALA A 92 -42.02 21.02 -7.58
N PHE A 93 -41.92 22.13 -6.85
CA PHE A 93 -40.93 22.29 -5.79
C PHE A 93 -41.11 21.25 -4.67
N PHE A 94 -42.33 21.04 -4.16
CA PHE A 94 -42.57 20.05 -3.11
C PHE A 94 -42.23 18.63 -3.57
N GLN A 95 -42.62 18.27 -4.80
CA GLN A 95 -42.26 16.97 -5.36
C GLN A 95 -40.73 16.79 -5.45
N GLU A 96 -40.00 17.80 -5.95
CA GLU A 96 -38.54 17.77 -6.02
C GLU A 96 -37.90 17.62 -4.62
N MET A 97 -38.47 18.26 -3.59
CA MET A 97 -38.01 18.08 -2.20
C MET A 97 -38.26 16.67 -1.67
N GLU A 98 -39.42 16.07 -1.97
CA GLU A 98 -39.72 14.68 -1.58
C GLU A 98 -38.78 13.67 -2.29
N GLU A 99 -38.51 13.88 -3.58
CA GLU A 99 -37.56 13.06 -4.34
C GLU A 99 -36.13 13.18 -3.77
N ALA A 100 -35.70 14.39 -3.41
CA ALA A 100 -34.42 14.62 -2.75
C ALA A 100 -34.35 13.90 -1.40
N GLU A 101 -35.40 13.98 -0.59
CA GLU A 101 -35.48 13.27 0.70
C GLU A 101 -35.47 11.75 0.56
N ALA A 102 -36.21 11.20 -0.40
CA ALA A 102 -36.23 9.78 -0.66
C ALA A 102 -34.82 9.28 -1.08
N TRP A 103 -34.14 10.06 -1.92
CA TRP A 103 -32.76 9.76 -2.30
C TRP A 103 -31.79 9.82 -1.10
N ILE A 104 -31.91 10.84 -0.24
CA ILE A 104 -31.11 10.94 0.99
C ILE A 104 -31.33 9.71 1.88
N ARG A 105 -32.58 9.32 2.13
CA ARG A 105 -32.91 8.15 2.96
C ARG A 105 -32.31 6.86 2.42
N GLU A 106 -32.32 6.68 1.10
CA GLU A 106 -31.70 5.50 0.48
C GLU A 106 -30.18 5.48 0.69
N LYS A 107 -29.51 6.64 0.56
CA LYS A 107 -28.07 6.73 0.83
C LYS A 107 -27.73 6.53 2.31
N GLU A 108 -28.52 7.11 3.22
CA GLU A 108 -28.38 6.86 4.65
C GLU A 108 -28.50 5.37 4.98
N LYS A 109 -29.42 4.64 4.34
CA LYS A 109 -29.58 3.19 4.53
C LYS A 109 -28.35 2.39 4.08
N ILE A 110 -27.73 2.77 2.97
CA ILE A 110 -26.49 2.13 2.49
C ILE A 110 -25.35 2.40 3.50
N LEU A 111 -25.24 3.63 3.98
CA LEU A 111 -24.20 4.07 4.93
C LEU A 111 -24.43 3.55 6.37
N ALA A 112 -25.64 3.08 6.69
CA ALA A 112 -25.95 2.49 7.98
C ALA A 112 -25.23 1.16 8.22
N SER A 113 -24.67 0.53 7.17
CA SER A 113 -23.85 -0.67 7.33
C SER A 113 -22.65 -0.39 8.23
N LYS A 114 -22.48 -1.22 9.26
CA LYS A 114 -21.34 -1.13 10.16
C LYS A 114 -20.10 -1.86 9.63
N SER A 115 -20.21 -2.75 8.65
CA SER A 115 -19.03 -3.47 8.15
C SER A 115 -18.22 -2.62 7.16
N CYS A 116 -16.92 -2.47 7.42
CA CYS A 116 -15.96 -1.77 6.55
C CYS A 116 -15.12 -2.75 5.70
N GLY A 117 -15.54 -4.02 5.61
CA GLY A 117 -14.84 -5.11 4.93
C GLY A 117 -14.27 -6.14 5.92
N ARG A 118 -13.62 -7.17 5.39
CA ARG A 118 -13.06 -8.30 6.16
C ARG A 118 -11.59 -8.61 5.83
N ASP A 119 -11.09 -8.02 4.76
CA ASP A 119 -9.73 -8.19 4.23
C ASP A 119 -9.38 -6.96 3.37
N LEU A 120 -8.10 -6.84 2.98
CA LEU A 120 -7.61 -5.70 2.20
C LEU A 120 -8.40 -5.50 0.88
N SER A 121 -8.71 -6.59 0.17
CA SER A 121 -9.42 -6.55 -1.11
C SER A 121 -10.86 -6.02 -0.98
N SER A 122 -11.59 -6.49 0.02
CA SER A 122 -12.96 -6.05 0.31
C SER A 122 -13.02 -4.61 0.78
N VAL A 123 -12.06 -4.14 1.60
CA VAL A 123 -11.99 -2.73 2.01
C VAL A 123 -11.66 -1.81 0.82
N LEU A 124 -10.74 -2.21 -0.06
CA LEU A 124 -10.42 -1.46 -1.28
C LEU A 124 -11.64 -1.35 -2.20
N THR A 125 -12.40 -2.45 -2.34
CA THR A 125 -13.65 -2.47 -3.12
C THR A 125 -14.68 -1.51 -2.52
N LEU A 126 -14.88 -1.54 -1.20
CA LEU A 126 -15.81 -0.63 -0.51
C LEU A 126 -15.36 0.83 -0.60
N THR A 127 -14.07 1.09 -0.50
CA THR A 127 -13.48 2.42 -0.66
C THR A 127 -13.75 2.97 -2.06
N ASN A 128 -13.62 2.14 -3.10
CA ASN A 128 -13.94 2.55 -4.47
C ASN A 128 -15.43 2.81 -4.67
N LYS A 129 -16.31 1.97 -4.09
CA LYS A 129 -17.76 2.23 -4.08
C LYS A 129 -18.10 3.55 -3.36
N HIS A 130 -17.44 3.83 -2.24
CA HIS A 130 -17.60 5.08 -1.50
C HIS A 130 -17.16 6.30 -2.34
N LYS A 131 -16.03 6.22 -3.05
CA LYS A 131 -15.60 7.27 -3.97
C LYS A 131 -16.64 7.56 -5.06
N SER A 132 -17.26 6.53 -5.63
CA SER A 132 -18.38 6.72 -6.58
C SER A 132 -19.57 7.43 -5.93
N MET A 133 -19.92 7.03 -4.70
CA MET A 133 -21.00 7.68 -3.93
C MET A 133 -20.71 9.17 -3.67
N LEU A 134 -19.46 9.54 -3.34
CA LEU A 134 -19.05 10.94 -3.18
C LEU A 134 -19.24 11.75 -4.46
N GLY A 135 -18.96 11.16 -5.62
CA GLY A 135 -19.25 11.78 -6.92
C GLY A 135 -20.75 12.04 -7.12
N GLU A 136 -21.59 11.05 -6.82
CA GLU A 136 -23.05 11.20 -6.87
C GLU A 136 -23.56 12.29 -5.91
N LEU A 137 -23.04 12.33 -4.68
CA LEU A 137 -23.33 13.36 -3.68
C LEU A 137 -22.98 14.76 -4.19
N GLY A 138 -21.81 14.92 -4.82
CA GLY A 138 -21.39 16.18 -5.41
C GLY A 138 -22.39 16.71 -6.46
N ASN A 139 -22.82 15.83 -7.37
CA ASN A 139 -23.82 16.17 -8.39
C ASN A 139 -25.17 16.52 -7.77
N ARG A 140 -25.62 15.73 -6.78
CA ARG A 140 -26.90 15.95 -6.09
C ARG A 140 -26.91 17.23 -5.26
N ARG A 141 -25.77 17.62 -4.67
CA ARG A 141 -25.62 18.89 -3.95
C ARG A 141 -25.92 20.09 -4.84
N ALA A 142 -25.41 20.08 -6.07
CA ALA A 142 -25.65 21.16 -7.03
C ALA A 142 -27.13 21.28 -7.40
N LEU A 143 -27.80 20.14 -7.64
CA LEU A 143 -29.24 20.10 -7.92
C LEU A 143 -30.07 20.60 -6.73
N LEU A 144 -29.77 20.11 -5.53
CA LEU A 144 -30.45 20.54 -4.31
C LEU A 144 -30.29 22.04 -4.06
N HIS A 145 -29.09 22.60 -4.29
CA HIS A 145 -28.85 24.02 -4.15
C HIS A 145 -29.73 24.85 -5.11
N GLN A 146 -29.86 24.42 -6.37
CA GLN A 146 -30.74 25.08 -7.33
C GLN A 146 -32.22 24.97 -6.93
N ALA A 147 -32.65 23.82 -6.42
CA ALA A 147 -34.00 23.59 -5.95
C ALA A 147 -34.36 24.47 -4.74
N LEU A 148 -33.43 24.60 -3.77
CA LEU A 148 -33.58 25.51 -2.64
C LEU A 148 -33.65 26.98 -3.11
N LYS A 149 -32.83 27.39 -4.07
CA LYS A 149 -32.91 28.75 -4.64
C LYS A 149 -34.27 29.02 -5.29
N ARG A 150 -34.88 28.03 -5.97
CA ARG A 150 -36.26 28.14 -6.47
C ARG A 150 -37.27 28.27 -5.32
N GLY A 151 -37.10 27.50 -4.24
CA GLY A 151 -37.91 27.64 -3.03
C GLY A 151 -37.87 29.05 -2.42
N GLU A 152 -36.68 29.67 -2.36
CA GLU A 152 -36.51 31.04 -1.87
C GLU A 152 -37.24 32.06 -2.76
N GLN A 153 -37.18 31.87 -4.09
CA GLN A 153 -37.92 32.70 -5.03
C GLN A 153 -39.45 32.55 -4.86
N LEU A 154 -39.95 31.34 -4.57
CA LEU A 154 -41.36 31.10 -4.30
C LEU A 154 -41.83 31.78 -3.01
N VAL A 155 -41.00 31.76 -1.96
CA VAL A 155 -41.27 32.47 -0.69
C VAL A 155 -41.35 33.98 -0.89
N ALA A 156 -40.54 34.54 -1.80
CA ALA A 156 -40.54 35.97 -2.09
C ALA A 156 -41.77 36.46 -2.89
N ARG A 157 -42.54 35.54 -3.51
CA ARG A 157 -43.75 35.90 -4.27
C ARG A 157 -44.95 36.09 -3.33
N LYS A 158 -45.75 37.13 -3.59
CA LYS A 158 -47.05 37.33 -2.92
C LYS A 158 -48.04 36.28 -3.43
N GLY A 159 -48.63 35.49 -2.54
CA GLY A 159 -49.70 34.53 -2.88
C GLY A 159 -49.57 33.14 -2.25
N PHE A 160 -48.40 32.77 -1.76
CA PHE A 160 -48.18 31.49 -1.06
C PHE A 160 -48.06 31.66 0.46
N SER A 161 -48.42 30.62 1.21
CA SER A 161 -48.07 30.54 2.63
C SER A 161 -46.59 30.20 2.76
N PRO A 162 -45.72 31.13 3.22
CA PRO A 162 -44.28 30.91 3.25
C PRO A 162 -43.87 29.83 4.25
N GLY A 163 -44.68 29.57 5.28
CA GLY A 163 -44.35 28.64 6.36
C GLY A 163 -44.12 27.20 5.88
N GLY A 164 -44.96 26.67 4.99
CA GLY A 164 -44.81 25.30 4.49
C GLY A 164 -43.57 25.10 3.63
N ILE A 165 -43.25 26.08 2.78
CA ILE A 165 -42.06 26.05 1.91
C ILE A 165 -40.79 26.15 2.75
N GLN A 166 -40.74 27.12 3.67
CA GLN A 166 -39.58 27.32 4.55
C GLN A 166 -39.32 26.10 5.43
N GLU A 167 -40.38 25.49 5.97
CA GLU A 167 -40.27 24.29 6.80
C GLU A 167 -39.72 23.10 6.00
N LYS A 168 -40.26 22.85 4.80
CA LYS A 168 -39.74 21.78 3.95
C LYS A 168 -38.28 22.00 3.57
N MET A 169 -37.91 23.22 3.18
CA MET A 169 -36.51 23.56 2.89
C MET A 169 -35.60 23.34 4.10
N ARG A 170 -36.07 23.64 5.31
CA ARG A 170 -35.32 23.43 6.56
C ARG A 170 -35.11 21.94 6.81
N GLU A 171 -36.16 21.13 6.62
CA GLU A 171 -36.09 19.68 6.76
C GLU A 171 -35.07 19.04 5.81
N VAL A 172 -35.15 19.35 4.50
CA VAL A 172 -34.22 18.80 3.51
C VAL A 172 -32.78 19.25 3.80
N ARG A 173 -32.57 20.52 4.18
CA ARG A 173 -31.24 21.02 4.57
C ARG A 173 -30.67 20.26 5.77
N LEU A 174 -31.50 19.98 6.78
CA LEU A 174 -31.07 19.24 7.96
C LEU A 174 -30.70 17.79 7.61
N ARG A 175 -31.51 17.11 6.79
CA ARG A 175 -31.23 15.74 6.35
C ARG A 175 -29.99 15.67 5.45
N TRP A 176 -29.81 16.63 4.55
CA TRP A 176 -28.61 16.72 3.71
C TRP A 176 -27.34 16.87 4.57
N LYS A 177 -27.37 17.77 5.56
CA LYS A 177 -26.25 17.97 6.49
C LYS A 177 -25.93 16.67 7.25
N LYS A 178 -26.95 15.98 7.77
CA LYS A 178 -26.77 14.68 8.44
C LYS A 178 -26.16 13.62 7.51
N LEU A 179 -26.60 13.57 6.25
CA LEU A 179 -26.03 12.66 5.26
C LEU A 179 -24.55 12.96 5.03
N GLU A 180 -24.15 14.23 4.93
CA GLU A 180 -22.74 14.63 4.80
C GLU A 180 -21.91 14.18 6.03
N GLU A 181 -22.44 14.38 7.25
CA GLU A 181 -21.80 13.94 8.49
C GLU A 181 -21.60 12.41 8.53
N VAL A 182 -22.64 11.63 8.22
CA VAL A 182 -22.59 10.16 8.21
C VAL A 182 -21.66 9.65 7.09
N THR A 183 -21.66 10.32 5.93
CA THR A 183 -20.74 9.98 4.83
C THR A 183 -19.30 10.20 5.24
N GLY A 184 -18.99 11.33 5.89
CA GLY A 184 -17.65 11.62 6.41
C GLY A 184 -17.19 10.61 7.46
N LEU A 185 -18.07 10.24 8.41
CA LEU A 185 -17.76 9.20 9.39
C LEU A 185 -17.51 7.84 8.73
N HIS A 186 -18.31 7.47 7.72
CA HIS A 186 -18.09 6.23 6.99
C HIS A 186 -16.76 6.23 6.23
N GLN A 187 -16.36 7.37 5.66
CA GLN A 187 -15.05 7.55 5.02
C GLN A 187 -13.91 7.32 6.01
N GLN A 188 -13.99 7.93 7.21
CA GLN A 188 -13.00 7.73 8.27
C GLN A 188 -12.87 6.25 8.64
N ARG A 189 -13.99 5.59 8.92
CA ARG A 189 -14.00 4.16 9.28
C ARG A 189 -13.45 3.26 8.17
N LEU A 190 -13.72 3.57 6.90
CA LEU A 190 -13.12 2.85 5.78
C LEU A 190 -11.60 3.06 5.70
N GLN A 191 -11.12 4.28 5.96
CA GLN A 191 -9.68 4.57 5.98
C GLN A 191 -8.97 3.87 7.14
N GLU A 192 -9.59 3.85 8.32
CA GLU A 192 -9.07 3.15 9.49
C GLU A 192 -8.99 1.64 9.24
N ALA A 193 -10.05 1.05 8.67
CA ALA A 193 -10.05 -0.34 8.25
C ALA A 193 -8.97 -0.62 7.20
N LEU A 194 -8.82 0.27 6.21
CA LEU A 194 -7.81 0.13 5.16
C LEU A 194 -6.41 0.10 5.76
N ASN A 195 -6.09 1.04 6.64
CA ASN A 195 -4.79 1.10 7.32
C ASN A 195 -4.52 -0.18 8.12
N PHE A 196 -5.52 -0.69 8.83
CA PHE A 196 -5.39 -1.95 9.59
C PHE A 196 -5.11 -3.14 8.67
N PHE A 197 -5.91 -3.34 7.61
CA PHE A 197 -5.73 -4.48 6.73
C PHE A 197 -4.47 -4.38 5.85
N GLN A 198 -3.98 -3.17 5.55
CA GLN A 198 -2.68 -2.96 4.93
C GLN A 198 -1.56 -3.41 5.88
N PHE A 199 -1.59 -2.93 7.12
CA PHE A 199 -0.64 -3.35 8.15
C PHE A 199 -0.66 -4.88 8.37
N SER A 200 -1.84 -5.48 8.45
CA SER A 200 -1.97 -6.94 8.60
C SER A 200 -1.36 -7.71 7.42
N ALA A 201 -1.59 -7.26 6.18
CA ALA A 201 -1.01 -7.88 5.00
C ALA A 201 0.52 -7.74 4.96
N GLU A 202 1.05 -6.55 5.28
CA GLU A 202 2.50 -6.33 5.39
C GLU A 202 3.13 -7.20 6.50
N LEU A 203 2.40 -7.40 7.61
CA LEU A 203 2.83 -8.29 8.69
C LEU A 203 2.80 -9.76 8.26
N ASP A 204 1.80 -10.19 7.48
CA ASP A 204 1.73 -11.55 6.90
C ASP A 204 2.92 -11.81 5.95
N ASP A 205 3.24 -10.85 5.08
CA ASP A 205 4.39 -10.93 4.17
C ASP A 205 5.71 -11.03 4.94
N LEU A 206 5.87 -10.25 6.02
CA LEU A 206 7.03 -10.31 6.89
C LEU A 206 7.14 -11.66 7.62
N VAL A 207 6.03 -12.21 8.11
CA VAL A 207 6.02 -13.55 8.74
C VAL A 207 6.45 -14.62 7.74
N ALA A 208 5.92 -14.60 6.52
CA ALA A 208 6.29 -15.55 5.48
C ALA A 208 7.79 -15.46 5.16
N TRP A 209 8.31 -14.24 5.00
CA TRP A 209 9.73 -14.03 4.77
C TRP A 209 10.60 -14.52 5.95
N LEU A 210 10.17 -14.29 7.19
CA LEU A 210 10.87 -14.76 8.39
C LEU A 210 10.90 -16.28 8.46
N GLN A 211 9.80 -16.97 8.16
CA GLN A 211 9.73 -18.42 8.16
C GLN A 211 10.66 -19.03 7.10
N ASP A 212 10.67 -18.46 5.89
CA ASP A 212 11.57 -18.88 4.82
C ASP A 212 13.04 -18.64 5.19
N THR A 213 13.32 -17.48 5.81
CA THR A 213 14.67 -17.12 6.26
C THR A 213 15.11 -18.06 7.38
N TYR A 214 14.25 -18.33 8.36
CA TYR A 214 14.51 -19.28 9.45
C TYR A 214 14.95 -20.63 8.90
N ARG A 215 14.20 -21.17 7.93
CA ARG A 215 14.53 -22.45 7.26
C ARG A 215 15.91 -22.45 6.61
N ILE A 216 16.35 -21.31 6.05
CA ILE A 216 17.67 -21.18 5.43
C ILE A 216 18.75 -21.07 6.50
N VAL A 217 18.54 -20.26 7.54
CA VAL A 217 19.54 -20.04 8.59
C VAL A 217 19.66 -21.23 9.55
N SER A 218 18.64 -22.07 9.65
CA SER A 218 18.64 -23.30 10.43
C SER A 218 19.10 -24.52 9.63
N SER A 219 19.62 -24.33 8.41
CA SER A 219 20.13 -25.44 7.61
C SER A 219 21.40 -26.02 8.26
N ASP A 220 21.56 -27.33 8.19
CA ASP A 220 22.77 -28.05 8.64
C ASP A 220 23.76 -28.29 7.48
N ASP A 221 23.51 -27.72 6.30
CA ASP A 221 24.45 -27.78 5.17
C ASP A 221 25.55 -26.72 5.35
N PHE A 222 26.77 -27.19 5.59
CA PHE A 222 27.96 -26.34 5.75
C PHE A 222 28.97 -26.47 4.61
N GLY A 223 28.62 -27.24 3.57
CA GLY A 223 29.53 -27.59 2.48
C GLY A 223 30.29 -28.89 2.75
N HIS A 224 30.98 -29.39 1.71
CA HIS A 224 31.75 -30.64 1.76
C HIS A 224 33.23 -30.45 1.36
N ASP A 225 33.63 -29.23 1.02
CA ASP A 225 35.00 -28.81 0.69
C ASP A 225 35.18 -27.29 0.87
N ASP A 226 36.41 -26.77 0.73
CA ASP A 226 36.70 -25.32 0.87
C ASP A 226 35.85 -24.47 -0.09
N TYR A 227 35.70 -24.90 -1.34
CA TYR A 227 34.98 -24.15 -2.38
C TYR A 227 33.48 -24.02 -2.08
N SER A 228 32.82 -25.14 -1.77
CA SER A 228 31.38 -25.21 -1.45
C SER A 228 31.06 -24.46 -0.15
N SER A 229 31.87 -24.63 0.89
CA SER A 229 31.74 -23.92 2.16
C SER A 229 31.90 -22.41 1.98
N GLN A 230 32.90 -21.98 1.20
CA GLN A 230 33.10 -20.57 0.88
C GLN A 230 31.96 -19.99 0.04
N ALA A 231 31.38 -20.77 -0.88
CA ALA A 231 30.20 -20.35 -1.65
C ALA A 231 28.97 -20.18 -0.74
N LEU A 232 28.74 -21.09 0.20
CA LEU A 232 27.67 -20.98 1.19
C LEU A 232 27.86 -19.77 2.12
N LEU A 233 29.08 -19.53 2.62
CA LEU A 233 29.38 -18.37 3.45
C LEU A 233 29.14 -17.04 2.73
N ARG A 234 29.44 -16.97 1.43
CA ARG A 234 29.12 -15.79 0.59
C ARG A 234 27.62 -15.56 0.48
N LYS A 235 26.83 -16.61 0.22
CA LYS A 235 25.35 -16.51 0.18
C LYS A 235 24.78 -16.12 1.54
N HIS A 236 25.30 -16.69 2.62
CA HIS A 236 24.86 -16.39 3.99
C HIS A 236 25.14 -14.93 4.38
N ARG A 237 26.27 -14.37 3.94
CA ARG A 237 26.56 -12.94 4.15
C ARG A 237 25.51 -12.03 3.51
N ALA A 238 25.09 -12.33 2.28
CA ALA A 238 24.01 -11.58 1.64
C ALA A 238 22.69 -11.72 2.40
N LEU A 239 22.40 -12.91 2.96
CA LEU A 239 21.22 -13.13 3.79
C LEU A 239 21.24 -12.30 5.08
N LEU A 240 22.41 -12.19 5.75
CA LEU A 240 22.57 -11.35 6.94
C LEU A 240 22.31 -9.86 6.64
N ASP A 241 22.76 -9.37 5.49
CA ASP A 241 22.48 -8.01 5.06
C ASP A 241 20.96 -7.79 4.87
N GLU A 242 20.23 -8.78 4.35
CA GLU A 242 18.76 -8.73 4.25
C GLU A 242 18.07 -8.78 5.62
N VAL A 243 18.54 -9.61 6.56
CA VAL A 243 18.05 -9.63 7.95
C VAL A 243 18.23 -8.28 8.63
N GLU A 244 19.39 -7.64 8.45
CA GLU A 244 19.65 -6.34 9.05
C GLU A 244 18.75 -5.23 8.46
N LYS A 245 18.43 -5.28 7.16
CA LYS A 245 17.46 -4.36 6.54
C LYS A 245 16.06 -4.47 7.16
N HIS A 246 15.65 -5.65 7.60
CA HIS A 246 14.34 -5.87 8.23
C HIS A 246 14.31 -5.48 9.72
N ARG A 247 15.46 -5.26 10.38
CA ARG A 247 15.53 -4.84 11.79
C ARG A 247 14.74 -3.56 12.05
N GLY A 248 14.95 -2.53 11.23
CA GLY A 248 14.27 -1.23 11.37
C GLY A 248 12.74 -1.34 11.29
N PRO A 249 12.19 -1.97 10.23
CA PRO A 249 10.76 -2.28 10.12
C PRO A 249 10.20 -3.04 11.32
N VAL A 250 10.86 -4.10 11.79
CA VAL A 250 10.42 -4.89 12.96
C VAL A 250 10.35 -4.02 14.22
N LEU A 251 11.39 -3.23 14.51
CA LEU A 251 11.41 -2.31 15.66
C LEU A 251 10.31 -1.23 15.58
N ALA A 252 9.85 -0.90 14.37
CA ALA A 252 8.80 0.08 14.15
C ALA A 252 7.37 -0.49 14.28
N LEU A 253 7.18 -1.82 14.33
CA LEU A 253 5.85 -2.46 14.31
C LEU A 253 4.93 -1.93 15.41
N ARG A 254 5.41 -1.84 16.65
CA ARG A 254 4.62 -1.32 17.78
C ARG A 254 4.19 0.14 17.56
N LYS A 255 5.06 0.95 16.97
CA LYS A 255 4.74 2.33 16.61
C LYS A 255 3.69 2.38 15.51
N GLN A 256 3.78 1.52 14.50
CA GLN A 256 2.78 1.43 13.44
C GLN A 256 1.41 1.00 14.00
N VAL A 257 1.37 0.01 14.88
CA VAL A 257 0.14 -0.39 15.57
C VAL A 257 -0.46 0.77 16.37
N ALA A 258 0.36 1.55 17.07
CA ALA A 258 -0.12 2.73 17.81
C ALA A 258 -0.70 3.84 16.93
N LEU A 259 -0.42 3.84 15.63
CA LEU A 259 -1.01 4.78 14.65
C LEU A 259 -2.35 4.30 14.08
N LEU A 260 -2.74 3.04 14.32
CA LEU A 260 -4.04 2.53 13.90
C LEU A 260 -5.16 3.12 14.76
N ALA A 261 -6.42 2.95 14.35
CA ALA A 261 -7.56 3.42 15.15
C ALA A 261 -7.71 2.60 16.45
N PRO A 262 -8.29 3.19 17.52
CA PRO A 262 -8.48 2.54 18.82
C PRO A 262 -9.10 1.15 18.76
N GLU A 263 -10.09 0.95 17.89
CA GLU A 263 -10.77 -0.32 17.70
C GLU A 263 -9.82 -1.45 17.24
N TYR A 264 -8.79 -1.10 16.46
CA TYR A 264 -7.84 -2.07 15.91
C TYR A 264 -6.63 -2.28 16.80
N HIS A 265 -5.99 -1.20 17.27
CA HIS A 265 -4.74 -1.33 18.03
C HIS A 265 -4.96 -1.90 19.45
N GLN A 266 -6.17 -1.79 20.00
CA GLN A 266 -6.53 -2.45 21.27
C GLN A 266 -6.90 -3.93 21.06
N GLY A 267 -6.95 -4.41 19.82
CA GLY A 267 -7.18 -5.81 19.49
C GLY A 267 -6.07 -6.70 20.03
N VAL A 268 -6.44 -7.67 20.87
CA VAL A 268 -5.47 -8.62 21.46
C VAL A 268 -4.74 -9.41 20.38
N GLU A 269 -5.45 -9.78 19.30
CA GLU A 269 -4.88 -10.55 18.19
C GLU A 269 -3.73 -9.82 17.50
N VAL A 270 -3.88 -8.53 17.15
CA VAL A 270 -2.79 -7.77 16.50
C VAL A 270 -1.59 -7.59 17.43
N GLN A 271 -1.82 -7.45 18.74
CA GLN A 271 -0.75 -7.34 19.72
C GLN A 271 0.04 -8.63 19.87
N ILE A 272 -0.66 -9.78 19.96
CA ILE A 272 -0.02 -11.11 19.99
C ILE A 272 0.81 -11.30 18.73
N ARG A 273 0.23 -11.04 17.56
CA ARG A 273 0.93 -11.20 16.28
C ARG A 273 2.20 -10.36 16.19
N VAL A 274 2.19 -9.11 16.65
CA VAL A 274 3.42 -8.28 16.68
C VAL A 274 4.48 -8.89 17.58
N VAL A 275 4.10 -9.40 18.76
CA VAL A 275 5.05 -10.08 19.66
C VAL A 275 5.63 -11.33 19.00
N GLU A 276 4.81 -12.15 18.34
CA GLU A 276 5.26 -13.35 17.63
C GLU A 276 6.25 -13.01 16.51
N VAL A 277 6.01 -11.94 15.74
CA VAL A 277 6.94 -11.47 14.70
C VAL A 277 8.25 -10.97 15.30
N GLU A 278 8.18 -10.18 16.38
CA GLU A 278 9.37 -9.70 17.09
C GLU A 278 10.22 -10.86 17.62
N GLN A 279 9.58 -11.88 18.20
CA GLN A 279 10.25 -13.08 18.71
C GLN A 279 10.88 -13.88 17.58
N LEU A 280 10.12 -14.18 16.51
CA LEU A 280 10.62 -14.92 15.36
C LEU A 280 11.79 -14.20 14.67
N PHE A 281 11.74 -12.87 14.55
CA PHE A 281 12.88 -12.09 14.05
C PHE A 281 14.11 -12.23 14.95
N GLY A 282 13.92 -12.19 16.28
CA GLY A 282 14.99 -12.42 17.25
C GLY A 282 15.65 -13.79 17.06
N GLU A 283 14.84 -14.85 16.98
CA GLU A 283 15.33 -16.21 16.74
C GLU A 283 16.08 -16.33 15.40
N VAL A 284 15.52 -15.78 14.31
CA VAL A 284 16.19 -15.74 13.00
C VAL A 284 17.55 -15.05 13.10
N ALA A 285 17.63 -13.90 13.77
CA ALA A 285 18.88 -13.17 13.90
C ALA A 285 19.93 -13.94 14.71
N GLU A 286 19.53 -14.59 15.80
CA GLU A 286 20.42 -15.42 16.63
C GLU A 286 20.93 -16.64 15.85
N VAL A 287 20.03 -17.40 15.23
CA VAL A 287 20.40 -18.59 14.44
C VAL A 287 21.26 -18.21 13.23
N ALA A 288 21.02 -17.05 12.61
CA ALA A 288 21.84 -16.57 11.51
C ALA A 288 23.29 -16.29 11.93
N VAL A 289 23.51 -15.72 13.12
CA VAL A 289 24.86 -15.51 13.67
C VAL A 289 25.54 -16.85 13.95
N LEU A 290 24.82 -17.79 14.56
CA LEU A 290 25.36 -19.12 14.81
C LEU A 290 25.77 -19.82 13.51
N ARG A 291 24.90 -19.87 12.50
CA ARG A 291 25.22 -20.48 11.21
C ARG A 291 26.41 -19.82 10.52
N GLN A 292 26.59 -18.50 10.68
CA GLN A 292 27.78 -17.82 10.16
C GLN A 292 29.06 -18.37 10.80
N GLN A 293 29.07 -18.57 12.11
CA GLN A 293 30.20 -19.16 12.82
C GLN A 293 30.46 -20.59 12.34
N TRP A 294 29.44 -21.44 12.26
CA TRP A 294 29.58 -22.83 11.79
C TRP A 294 30.13 -22.92 10.35
N LEU A 295 29.70 -22.04 9.45
CA LEU A 295 30.25 -21.97 8.09
C LEU A 295 31.72 -21.52 8.07
N GLN A 296 32.12 -20.63 8.98
CA GLN A 296 33.52 -20.21 9.13
C GLN A 296 34.38 -21.33 9.70
N ASP A 297 33.89 -22.05 10.70
CA ASP A 297 34.59 -23.17 11.31
C ASP A 297 34.79 -24.32 10.31
N ALA A 298 33.75 -24.67 9.54
CA ALA A 298 33.85 -25.67 8.47
C ALA A 298 34.94 -25.28 7.44
N LEU A 299 34.97 -24.02 7.03
CA LEU A 299 35.99 -23.51 6.11
C LEU A 299 37.40 -23.56 6.72
N ALA A 300 37.53 -23.24 8.00
CA ALA A 300 38.81 -23.31 8.72
C ALA A 300 39.34 -24.75 8.79
N VAL A 301 38.46 -25.73 9.06
CA VAL A 301 38.81 -27.16 9.06
C VAL A 301 39.32 -27.62 7.69
N TYR A 302 38.62 -27.29 6.59
CA TYR A 302 39.06 -27.69 5.25
C TYR A 302 40.42 -27.09 4.88
N ARG A 303 40.63 -25.81 5.20
CA ARG A 303 41.92 -25.14 4.96
C ARG A 303 43.03 -25.75 5.78
N MET A 304 42.77 -26.01 7.05
CA MET A 304 43.74 -26.65 7.93
C MET A 304 44.17 -28.02 7.40
N PHE A 305 43.24 -28.89 7.01
CA PHE A 305 43.60 -30.20 6.45
C PHE A 305 44.38 -30.09 5.13
N SER A 306 44.07 -29.12 4.28
CA SER A 306 44.84 -28.84 3.07
C SER A 306 46.27 -28.40 3.39
N GLU A 307 46.44 -27.53 4.39
CA GLU A 307 47.76 -27.06 4.84
C GLU A 307 48.57 -28.17 5.49
N VAL A 308 47.93 -28.99 6.35
CA VAL A 308 48.56 -30.18 6.94
C VAL A 308 49.06 -31.10 5.84
N HIS A 309 48.21 -31.46 4.88
CA HIS A 309 48.58 -32.39 3.81
C HIS A 309 49.79 -31.88 3.01
N ALA A 310 49.80 -30.59 2.67
CA ALA A 310 50.91 -30.00 1.94
C ALA A 310 52.19 -29.88 2.78
N CYS A 311 52.09 -29.76 4.11
CA CYS A 311 53.26 -29.88 5.00
C CYS A 311 53.75 -31.33 5.08
N GLU A 312 52.85 -32.30 5.18
CA GLU A 312 53.18 -33.73 5.23
C GLU A 312 53.89 -34.21 3.96
N VAL A 313 53.44 -33.79 2.78
CA VAL A 313 54.12 -34.13 1.51
C VAL A 313 55.56 -33.61 1.51
N TRP A 314 55.78 -32.36 1.95
CA TRP A 314 57.13 -31.80 2.05
C TRP A 314 57.97 -32.55 3.10
N LEU A 315 57.39 -32.86 4.26
CA LEU A 315 58.06 -33.62 5.32
C LEU A 315 58.48 -35.00 4.81
N ASP A 316 57.60 -35.72 4.11
CA ASP A 316 57.90 -37.03 3.51
C ASP A 316 59.09 -36.94 2.55
N GLU A 317 59.09 -35.95 1.65
CA GLU A 317 60.16 -35.75 0.68
C GLU A 317 61.51 -35.46 1.36
N LYS A 318 61.53 -34.55 2.34
CA LYS A 318 62.76 -34.14 3.03
C LYS A 318 63.28 -35.20 3.99
N GLU A 319 62.40 -35.88 4.70
CA GLU A 319 62.74 -37.00 5.57
C GLU A 319 63.44 -38.11 4.77
N GLN A 320 62.87 -38.51 3.64
CA GLN A 320 63.49 -39.50 2.75
C GLN A 320 64.84 -39.03 2.18
N TRP A 321 64.94 -37.75 1.81
CA TRP A 321 66.19 -37.18 1.33
C TRP A 321 67.27 -37.21 2.42
N LEU A 322 66.97 -36.74 3.63
CA LEU A 322 67.90 -36.71 4.77
C LEU A 322 68.36 -38.13 5.16
N GLN A 323 67.46 -39.10 5.18
CA GLN A 323 67.78 -40.49 5.52
C GLN A 323 68.73 -41.13 4.50
N LYS A 324 68.54 -40.85 3.21
CA LYS A 324 69.37 -41.40 2.12
C LYS A 324 70.67 -40.61 1.91
N MET A 325 70.75 -39.37 2.38
CA MET A 325 71.89 -38.51 2.18
C MET A 325 73.10 -39.02 2.98
N LEU A 326 74.20 -39.30 2.27
CA LEU A 326 75.52 -39.51 2.86
C LEU A 326 76.27 -38.18 2.90
N VAL A 327 76.99 -37.94 3.99
CA VAL A 327 77.84 -36.74 4.10
C VAL A 327 79.13 -37.03 3.33
N PRO A 328 79.46 -36.25 2.28
CA PRO A 328 80.68 -36.47 1.50
C PRO A 328 81.92 -36.23 2.34
N GLU A 329 83.03 -36.86 1.95
CA GLU A 329 84.34 -36.63 2.56
C GLU A 329 85.17 -35.59 1.78
N GLU A 330 84.92 -35.41 0.49
CA GLU A 330 85.66 -34.47 -0.38
C GLU A 330 85.14 -33.03 -0.23
N LEU A 331 86.06 -32.06 -0.12
CA LEU A 331 85.74 -30.66 0.18
C LEU A 331 84.78 -30.04 -0.86
N ASP A 332 85.05 -30.25 -2.15
CA ASP A 332 84.24 -29.70 -3.24
C ASP A 332 82.79 -30.23 -3.19
N GLU A 333 82.61 -31.50 -2.80
CA GLU A 333 81.27 -32.10 -2.64
C GLU A 333 80.56 -31.63 -1.36
N VAL A 334 81.33 -31.34 -0.29
CA VAL A 334 80.82 -30.80 0.97
C VAL A 334 80.25 -29.39 0.78
N GLU A 335 80.92 -28.51 0.01
CA GLU A 335 80.42 -27.17 -0.30
C GLU A 335 79.08 -27.23 -1.05
N VAL A 336 78.95 -28.14 -2.01
CA VAL A 336 77.68 -28.39 -2.73
C VAL A 336 76.57 -28.79 -1.77
N VAL A 337 76.87 -29.66 -0.80
CA VAL A 337 75.91 -30.06 0.23
C VAL A 337 75.55 -28.89 1.14
N GLN A 338 76.50 -28.04 1.54
CA GLN A 338 76.22 -26.84 2.35
C GLN A 338 75.19 -25.92 1.67
N HIS A 339 75.37 -25.62 0.38
CA HIS A 339 74.42 -24.79 -0.37
C HIS A 339 73.02 -25.41 -0.44
N ARG A 340 72.92 -26.75 -0.48
CA ARG A 340 71.63 -27.45 -0.41
C ARG A 340 70.97 -27.28 0.97
N PHE A 341 71.74 -27.25 2.05
CA PHE A 341 71.21 -26.97 3.39
C PHE A 341 70.79 -25.51 3.58
N GLU A 342 71.46 -24.55 2.95
CA GLU A 342 71.01 -23.15 2.95
C GLU A 342 69.64 -23.00 2.26
N SER A 343 69.44 -23.71 1.14
CA SER A 343 68.14 -23.77 0.46
C SER A 343 67.08 -24.45 1.34
N LEU A 344 67.45 -25.56 1.99
CA LEU A 344 66.58 -26.26 2.94
C LEU A 344 66.16 -25.36 4.10
N ASP A 345 67.05 -24.52 4.64
CA ASP A 345 66.72 -23.60 5.73
C ASP A 345 65.64 -22.59 5.32
N GLN A 346 65.69 -22.09 4.08
CA GLN A 346 64.64 -21.20 3.56
C GLN A 346 63.30 -21.94 3.45
N GLU A 347 63.31 -23.17 2.92
CA GLU A 347 62.12 -24.01 2.85
C GLU A 347 61.55 -24.35 4.24
N MET A 348 62.41 -24.70 5.19
CA MET A 348 62.05 -24.98 6.58
C MET A 348 61.39 -23.78 7.25
N ASN A 349 61.90 -22.57 7.05
CA ASN A 349 61.28 -21.35 7.57
C ASN A 349 59.88 -21.14 7.00
N SER A 350 59.68 -21.44 5.71
CA SER A 350 58.36 -21.37 5.06
C SER A 350 57.38 -22.39 5.66
N VAL A 351 57.80 -23.66 5.79
CA VAL A 351 56.96 -24.73 6.36
C VAL A 351 56.66 -24.49 7.84
N MET A 352 57.63 -23.99 8.62
CA MET A 352 57.41 -23.58 10.01
C MET A 352 56.29 -22.54 10.12
N GLY A 353 56.28 -21.53 9.26
CA GLY A 353 55.20 -20.53 9.21
C GLY A 353 53.83 -21.19 9.01
N ARG A 354 53.72 -22.12 8.06
CA ARG A 354 52.47 -22.86 7.78
C ARG A 354 52.04 -23.74 8.95
N ILE A 355 52.98 -24.42 9.61
CA ILE A 355 52.69 -25.23 10.80
C ILE A 355 52.18 -24.35 11.95
N LEU A 356 52.76 -23.17 12.14
CA LEU A 356 52.28 -22.20 13.13
C LEU A 356 50.85 -21.73 12.80
N ASP A 357 50.54 -21.47 11.53
CA ASP A 357 49.19 -21.11 11.09
C ASP A 357 48.19 -22.26 11.35
N VAL A 358 48.55 -23.51 11.03
CA VAL A 358 47.75 -24.70 11.36
C VAL A 358 47.51 -24.80 12.86
N ASN A 359 48.56 -24.63 13.67
CA ASN A 359 48.45 -24.66 15.13
C ASN A 359 47.51 -23.58 15.67
N GLN A 360 47.54 -22.38 15.09
CA GLN A 360 46.66 -21.29 15.45
C GLN A 360 45.19 -21.60 15.10
N VAL A 361 44.93 -22.15 13.91
CA VAL A 361 43.59 -22.55 13.48
C VAL A 361 43.03 -23.65 14.38
N VAL A 362 43.82 -24.67 14.69
CA VAL A 362 43.43 -25.75 15.63
C VAL A 362 43.03 -25.18 16.98
N GLN A 363 43.85 -24.28 17.53
CA GLN A 363 43.57 -23.66 18.82
C GLN A 363 42.25 -22.87 18.81
N GLN A 364 41.98 -22.10 17.75
CA GLN A 364 40.72 -21.37 17.59
C GLN A 364 39.51 -22.30 17.53
N LEU A 365 39.60 -23.39 16.77
CA LEU A 365 38.52 -24.38 16.65
C LEU A 365 38.24 -25.09 17.98
N VAL A 366 39.30 -25.42 18.72
CA VAL A 366 39.23 -26.05 20.02
C VAL A 366 38.62 -25.12 21.07
N ASP A 367 39.10 -23.88 21.15
CA ASP A 367 38.61 -22.88 22.11
C ASP A 367 37.16 -22.48 21.82
N GLY A 368 36.77 -22.54 20.54
CA GLY A 368 35.39 -22.38 20.08
C GLY A 368 34.47 -23.58 20.37
N GLY A 369 35.01 -24.72 20.82
CA GLY A 369 34.23 -25.92 21.13
C GLY A 369 33.72 -26.68 19.90
N HIS A 370 34.48 -26.65 18.79
CA HIS A 370 34.09 -27.32 17.55
C HIS A 370 33.89 -28.84 17.76
N PRO A 371 32.89 -29.50 17.13
CA PRO A 371 32.62 -30.93 17.33
C PRO A 371 33.80 -31.85 17.01
N SER A 372 34.60 -31.51 15.99
CA SER A 372 35.81 -32.26 15.61
C SER A 372 37.07 -31.85 16.37
N SER A 373 36.95 -31.23 17.55
CA SER A 373 38.12 -30.73 18.33
C SER A 373 39.16 -31.82 18.62
N GLU A 374 38.74 -33.06 18.88
CA GLU A 374 39.66 -34.18 19.14
C GLU A 374 40.44 -34.59 17.89
N GLU A 375 39.75 -34.71 16.75
CA GLU A 375 40.33 -35.09 15.45
C GLU A 375 41.34 -34.04 14.99
N VAL A 376 40.95 -32.77 15.09
CA VAL A 376 41.77 -31.61 14.70
C VAL A 376 43.02 -31.50 15.58
N ARG A 377 42.89 -31.72 16.90
CA ARG A 377 44.04 -31.76 17.82
C ARG A 377 44.97 -32.95 17.55
N SER A 378 44.42 -34.14 17.31
CA SER A 378 45.25 -35.30 16.97
C SER A 378 46.06 -35.09 15.69
N CYS A 379 45.47 -34.41 14.70
CA CYS A 379 46.14 -34.05 13.46
C CYS A 379 47.29 -33.05 13.71
N GLN A 380 47.03 -32.04 14.54
CA GLN A 380 48.02 -31.07 15.00
C GLN A 380 49.22 -31.74 15.68
N ASP A 381 48.95 -32.61 16.66
CA ASP A 381 49.98 -33.31 17.43
C ASP A 381 50.85 -34.20 16.52
N HIS A 382 50.23 -34.87 15.55
CA HIS A 382 50.93 -35.67 14.55
C HIS A 382 51.88 -34.81 13.70
N LEU A 383 51.38 -33.71 13.12
CA LEU A 383 52.17 -32.82 12.27
C LEU A 383 53.36 -32.22 13.04
N ASN A 384 53.14 -31.74 14.27
CA ASN A 384 54.19 -31.19 15.11
C ASN A 384 55.25 -32.25 15.47
N SER A 385 54.83 -33.49 15.77
CA SER A 385 55.76 -34.59 16.03
C SER A 385 56.63 -34.90 14.82
N ARG A 386 56.04 -34.92 13.61
CA ARG A 386 56.79 -35.16 12.37
C ARG A 386 57.77 -34.04 12.06
N TRP A 387 57.35 -32.79 12.25
CA TRP A 387 58.22 -31.63 12.09
C TRP A 387 59.44 -31.69 13.01
N ASN A 388 59.24 -31.98 14.30
CA ASN A 388 60.34 -32.12 15.25
C ASN A 388 61.32 -33.22 14.84
N HIS A 389 60.83 -34.35 14.31
CA HIS A 389 61.71 -35.41 13.81
C HIS A 389 62.58 -34.96 12.62
N VAL A 390 62.00 -34.25 11.65
CA VAL A 390 62.78 -33.71 10.51
C VAL A 390 63.80 -32.68 10.99
N VAL A 391 63.46 -31.82 11.95
CA VAL A 391 64.41 -30.88 12.56
C VAL A 391 65.60 -31.63 13.18
N GLU A 392 65.37 -32.69 13.96
CA GLU A 392 66.43 -33.53 14.54
C GLU A 392 67.33 -34.16 13.46
N LEU A 393 66.75 -34.66 12.36
CA LEU A 393 67.51 -35.22 11.23
C LEU A 393 68.39 -34.16 10.56
N VAL A 394 67.86 -32.95 10.36
CA VAL A 394 68.60 -31.82 9.78
C VAL A 394 69.77 -31.43 10.69
N GLU A 395 69.53 -31.27 11.99
CA GLU A 395 70.56 -30.94 12.97
C GLU A 395 71.67 -32.01 13.02
N GLY A 396 71.28 -33.29 13.01
CA GLY A 396 72.22 -34.40 12.96
C GLY A 396 73.12 -34.38 11.72
N LYS A 397 72.54 -34.14 10.53
CA LYS A 397 73.31 -34.04 9.28
C LYS A 397 74.19 -32.79 9.22
N LYS A 398 73.70 -31.64 9.69
CA LYS A 398 74.50 -30.40 9.80
C LYS A 398 75.70 -30.58 10.73
N SER A 399 75.52 -31.28 11.85
CA SER A 399 76.62 -31.60 12.78
C SER A 399 77.67 -32.50 12.13
N GLN A 400 77.27 -33.52 11.38
CA GLN A 400 78.19 -34.38 10.63
C GLN A 400 78.97 -33.60 9.57
N LEU A 401 78.27 -32.77 8.78
CA LEU A 401 78.88 -31.91 7.76
C LEU A 401 79.92 -30.95 8.36
N SER A 402 79.58 -30.34 9.50
CA SER A 402 80.48 -29.44 10.24
C SER A 402 81.72 -30.16 10.75
N SER A 403 81.58 -31.41 11.21
CA SER A 403 82.72 -32.25 11.63
C SER A 403 83.65 -32.58 10.47
N VAL A 404 83.11 -32.92 9.28
CA VAL A 404 83.94 -33.21 8.10
C VAL A 404 84.68 -31.95 7.65
N LEU A 405 84.02 -30.80 7.62
CA LEU A 405 84.66 -29.51 7.30
C LEU A 405 85.80 -29.18 8.25
N GLN A 406 85.63 -29.40 9.55
CA GLN A 406 86.71 -29.20 10.53
C GLN A 406 87.92 -30.10 10.25
N ILE A 407 87.68 -31.38 9.92
CA ILE A 407 88.75 -32.33 9.57
C ILE A 407 89.44 -31.91 8.27
N GLN A 408 88.68 -31.58 7.23
CA GLN A 408 89.24 -31.18 5.93
C GLN A 408 90.01 -29.86 6.02
N ASN A 409 89.50 -28.86 6.76
CA ASN A 409 90.22 -27.61 7.00
C ASN A 409 91.53 -27.85 7.76
N TYR A 410 91.52 -28.73 8.79
CA TYR A 410 92.74 -29.11 9.49
C TYR A 410 93.75 -29.81 8.56
N LEU A 411 93.30 -30.66 7.65
CA LEU A 411 94.14 -31.33 6.64
C LEU A 411 94.68 -30.39 5.56
N LEU A 412 94.03 -29.25 5.31
CA LEU A 412 94.50 -28.20 4.39
C LEU A 412 95.46 -27.21 5.07
N GLU A 413 95.34 -27.04 6.39
CA GLU A 413 96.20 -26.17 7.21
C GLU A 413 97.52 -26.83 7.66
N CYS A 414 97.57 -28.18 7.68
CA CYS A 414 98.78 -28.98 7.95
C CYS A 414 99.50 -29.36 6.66
#